data_AF-A0AAW5KGW7-F1
#
_entry.id   AF-A0AAW5KGW7-F1
#
_cell.length_a   1.000
_cell.length_b   1.000
_cell.length_c   1.000
_cell.angle_alpha   90.00
_cell.angle_beta   90.00
_cell.angle_gamma   90.00
#
_symmetry.space_group_name_H-M   'P 1'
#
loop_
_entity.id
_entity.type
_entity.pdbx_description
1 polymer ?
#
loop_
_entity_poly.entity_id
_entity_poly.type
_entity_poly.pdbx_seq_one_letter_code
_entity_poly.pdbx_strand_id
1 'polypeptide(L)'
;ALQDGDVVTVRATVKNTHPDAGNEIVYDHLTLVPEDDEKVKKYPTAGLDILTGDEQTVTVDGKAVTNASGQPYDVSGEGIPFGCTAAGNVITYKAKIDNPDGKAVTVGQRMSDDFFGSKQYSGAELIPAQPLTPADPEDPEGEAGKDYHYTRTSPNENGWNNTDVAITFYPGDFNQFYIKDPEEGTVHATLTG
;
A
#
# COMPACT_ATOMS: atom_id res chain seq x y z
N ALA A 1 9.15 -5.99 12.28
CA ALA A 1 8.57 -5.85 10.94
C ALA A 1 7.68 -4.62 10.96
N LEU A 2 7.38 -4.02 9.81
CA LEU A 2 6.38 -2.96 9.74
C LEU A 2 4.99 -3.56 9.99
N GLN A 3 4.15 -2.88 10.75
CA GLN A 3 2.83 -3.35 11.16
C GLN A 3 1.79 -2.22 11.11
N ASP A 4 0.51 -2.59 11.27
CA ASP A 4 -0.58 -1.62 11.38
C ASP A 4 -0.31 -0.59 12.48
N GLY A 5 -0.62 0.68 12.18
CA GLY A 5 -0.41 1.80 13.09
C GLY A 5 1.01 2.38 13.13
N ASP A 6 2.01 1.72 12.55
CA ASP A 6 3.38 2.23 12.51
C ASP A 6 3.47 3.52 11.69
N VAL A 7 4.17 4.52 12.21
CA VAL A 7 4.57 5.70 11.45
C VAL A 7 5.89 5.42 10.73
N VAL A 8 5.87 5.47 9.41
CA VAL A 8 7.01 5.20 8.54
C VAL A 8 7.46 6.45 7.80
N THR A 9 8.72 6.46 7.40
CA THR A 9 9.26 7.44 6.45
C THR A 9 9.31 6.82 5.07
N VAL A 10 8.46 7.30 4.17
CA VAL A 10 8.51 6.95 2.76
C VAL A 10 9.65 7.72 2.10
N ARG A 11 10.44 7.03 1.28
CA ARG A 11 11.59 7.60 0.58
C ARG A 11 11.43 7.41 -0.93
N ALA A 12 11.40 8.53 -1.67
CA ALA A 12 11.55 8.56 -3.11
C ALA A 12 12.97 8.97 -3.49
N THR A 13 13.51 8.40 -4.56
CA THR A 13 14.76 8.85 -5.17
C THR A 13 14.49 9.19 -6.62
N VAL A 14 14.67 10.45 -6.98
CA VAL A 14 14.44 10.95 -8.34
C VAL A 14 15.78 11.33 -8.94
N LYS A 15 16.02 10.98 -10.20
CA LYS A 15 17.26 11.32 -10.88
C LYS A 15 16.99 11.77 -12.31
N ASN A 16 17.52 12.93 -12.67
CA ASN A 16 17.59 13.32 -14.07
C ASN A 16 18.69 12.49 -14.76
N THR A 17 18.29 11.70 -15.75
CA THR A 17 19.20 10.83 -16.52
C THR A 17 19.53 11.39 -17.90
N HIS A 18 19.07 12.60 -18.22
CA HIS A 18 19.40 13.27 -19.46
C HIS A 18 20.92 13.54 -19.56
N PRO A 19 21.55 13.42 -20.74
CA PRO A 19 22.99 13.68 -20.90
C PRO A 19 23.44 15.07 -20.42
N ASP A 20 22.57 16.07 -20.56
CA ASP A 20 22.84 17.45 -20.14
C ASP A 20 22.38 17.77 -18.70
N ALA A 21 21.99 16.77 -17.92
CA ALA A 21 21.54 16.96 -16.55
C ALA A 21 22.64 17.64 -15.70
N GLY A 22 22.24 18.59 -14.85
CA GLY A 22 23.14 19.34 -13.98
C GLY A 22 23.69 20.65 -14.55
N ASN A 23 23.46 20.93 -15.84
CA ASN A 23 23.70 22.26 -16.42
C ASN A 23 22.58 23.25 -16.05
N GLU A 24 21.37 22.74 -15.85
CA GLU A 24 20.19 23.50 -15.45
C GLU A 24 19.37 22.68 -14.45
N ILE A 25 18.67 23.38 -13.57
CA ILE A 25 17.74 22.77 -12.62
C ILE A 25 16.37 22.69 -13.30
N VAL A 26 15.82 21.48 -13.37
CA VAL A 26 14.43 21.25 -13.78
C VAL A 26 13.58 21.23 -12.53
N TYR A 27 12.57 22.09 -12.44
CA TYR A 27 11.68 22.11 -11.29
C TYR A 27 10.53 21.14 -11.50
N ASP A 28 10.36 20.26 -10.52
CA ASP A 28 9.39 19.18 -10.53
C ASP A 28 8.60 19.18 -9.22
N HIS A 29 7.42 18.54 -9.25
CA HIS A 29 6.65 18.17 -8.07
C HIS A 29 6.55 16.64 -7.95
N LEU A 30 6.75 16.12 -6.73
CA LEU A 30 6.41 14.75 -6.37
C LEU A 30 5.03 14.71 -5.72
N THR A 31 4.10 13.97 -6.31
CA THR A 31 2.78 13.67 -5.73
C THR A 31 2.61 12.17 -5.54
N LEU A 32 1.61 11.75 -4.76
CA LEU A 32 1.00 10.45 -4.98
C LEU A 32 0.38 10.39 -6.38
N VAL A 33 0.18 9.20 -6.93
CA VAL A 33 -0.62 9.07 -8.16
C VAL A 33 -2.07 9.41 -7.82
N PRO A 34 -2.66 10.46 -8.43
CA PRO A 34 -4.04 10.85 -8.13
C PRO A 34 -5.04 9.77 -8.56
N GLU A 35 -6.16 9.69 -7.85
CA GLU A 35 -7.26 8.74 -8.15
C GLU A 35 -7.88 8.92 -9.54
N ASP A 36 -7.82 10.13 -10.10
CA ASP A 36 -8.31 10.44 -11.44
C ASP A 36 -7.26 10.23 -12.55
N ASP A 37 -6.02 9.89 -12.19
CA ASP A 37 -4.95 9.59 -13.15
C ASP A 37 -5.08 8.15 -13.65
N GLU A 38 -5.05 7.95 -14.97
CA GLU A 38 -5.20 6.63 -15.60
C GLU A 38 -4.15 5.60 -15.12
N LYS A 39 -3.03 6.06 -14.57
CA LYS A 39 -1.95 5.20 -14.07
C LYS A 39 -2.19 4.70 -12.63
N VAL A 40 -3.21 5.18 -11.91
CA VAL A 40 -3.49 4.76 -10.52
C VAL A 40 -3.68 3.24 -10.41
N LYS A 41 -4.27 2.61 -11.42
CA LYS A 41 -4.44 1.15 -11.46
C LYS A 41 -3.12 0.38 -11.52
N LYS A 42 -2.09 0.98 -12.11
CA LYS A 42 -0.75 0.39 -12.23
C LYS A 42 0.13 0.71 -11.02
N TYR A 43 -0.05 1.90 -10.45
CA TYR A 43 0.71 2.38 -9.31
C TYR A 43 -0.24 2.88 -8.21
N PRO A 44 -0.95 1.97 -7.52
CA PRO A 44 -1.89 2.34 -6.48
C PRO A 44 -1.16 2.72 -5.19
N THR A 45 -1.75 3.65 -4.45
CA THR A 45 -1.44 3.84 -3.03
C THR A 45 -2.55 3.19 -2.22
N ALA A 46 -2.20 2.27 -1.32
CA ALA A 46 -3.15 1.53 -0.51
C ALA A 46 -2.56 1.21 0.87
N GLY A 47 -3.40 1.27 1.89
CA GLY A 47 -3.03 0.96 3.27
C GLY A 47 -2.09 1.98 3.93
N LEU A 48 -2.14 3.23 3.46
CA LEU A 48 -1.35 4.35 3.97
C LEU A 48 -2.24 5.55 4.26
N ASP A 49 -2.13 6.07 5.47
CA ASP A 49 -2.63 7.39 5.86
C ASP A 49 -1.49 8.39 5.79
N ILE A 50 -1.60 9.38 4.89
CA ILE A 50 -0.54 10.37 4.68
C ILE A 50 -0.64 11.44 5.77
N LEU A 51 0.39 11.56 6.60
CA LEU A 51 0.40 12.56 7.66
C LEU A 51 0.45 13.97 7.09
N THR A 52 -0.18 14.93 7.78
CA THR A 52 -0.18 16.34 7.39
C THR A 52 0.09 17.25 8.60
N GLY A 53 0.28 18.55 8.35
CA GLY A 53 0.49 19.53 9.40
C GLY A 53 1.70 19.25 10.29
N ASP A 54 1.54 19.43 11.60
CA ASP A 54 2.63 19.32 12.58
C ASP A 54 3.14 17.87 12.79
N GLU A 55 2.35 16.85 12.42
CA GLU A 55 2.78 15.45 12.49
C GLU A 55 3.69 15.05 11.31
N GLN A 56 3.70 15.87 10.25
CA GLN A 56 4.45 15.63 9.04
C GLN A 56 5.87 16.21 9.12
N THR A 57 6.80 15.55 8.44
CA THR A 57 8.12 16.08 8.16
C THR A 57 8.49 15.71 6.74
N VAL A 58 8.52 16.71 5.86
CA VAL A 58 8.98 16.54 4.48
C VAL A 58 10.40 17.02 4.35
N THR A 59 11.26 16.22 3.72
CA THR A 59 12.62 16.65 3.38
C THR A 59 12.95 16.42 1.92
N VAL A 60 13.76 17.32 1.36
CA VAL A 60 14.45 17.15 0.08
C VAL A 60 15.94 17.23 0.37
N ASP A 61 16.67 16.16 0.03
CA ASP A 61 18.10 16.00 0.30
C ASP A 61 18.47 16.24 1.78
N GLY A 62 17.61 15.74 2.67
CA GLY A 62 17.75 15.83 4.12
C GLY A 62 17.43 17.21 4.71
N LYS A 63 16.99 18.18 3.90
CA LYS A 63 16.57 19.51 4.36
C LYS A 63 15.06 19.57 4.43
N ALA A 64 14.51 20.06 5.55
CA ALA A 64 13.09 20.28 5.70
C ALA A 64 12.58 21.30 4.66
N VAL A 65 11.45 21.00 4.03
CA VAL A 65 10.79 21.89 3.07
C VAL A 65 9.37 22.19 3.54
N THR A 66 8.98 23.47 3.44
CA THR A 66 7.68 23.96 3.88
C THR A 66 7.09 24.89 2.83
N ASN A 67 5.76 24.93 2.75
CA ASN A 67 5.02 25.85 1.92
C ASN A 67 5.07 27.29 2.47
N ALA A 68 4.38 28.21 1.80
CA ALA A 68 4.37 29.63 2.14
C ALA A 68 3.78 29.96 3.53
N SER A 69 2.96 29.06 4.10
CA SER A 69 2.42 29.21 5.46
C SER A 69 3.33 28.59 6.53
N GLY A 70 4.50 28.06 6.14
CA GLY A 70 5.46 27.43 7.06
C GLY A 70 5.09 26.00 7.46
N GLN A 71 4.12 25.39 6.79
CA GLN A 71 3.70 24.01 7.03
C GLN A 71 4.42 23.06 6.05
N PRO A 72 4.67 21.78 6.41
CA PRO A 72 5.20 20.80 5.46
C PRO A 72 4.29 20.68 4.23
N TYR A 73 4.88 20.44 3.06
CA TYR A 73 4.13 20.19 1.83
C TYR A 73 3.29 18.92 1.92
N ASP A 74 2.09 18.93 1.36
CA ASP A 74 1.24 17.75 1.25
C ASP A 74 1.52 16.99 -0.06
N VAL A 75 2.06 15.78 0.05
CA VAL A 75 2.35 14.91 -1.10
C VAL A 75 1.08 14.38 -1.77
N SER A 76 -0.05 14.35 -1.07
CA SER A 76 -1.35 13.97 -1.61
C SER A 76 -2.10 15.14 -2.26
N GLY A 77 -1.70 16.38 -1.92
CA GLY A 77 -2.28 17.63 -2.42
C GLY A 77 -1.42 18.29 -3.50
N GLU A 78 -0.85 19.46 -3.19
CA GLU A 78 -0.05 20.26 -4.11
C GLU A 78 1.24 19.58 -4.58
N GLY A 79 1.72 18.59 -3.84
CA GLY A 79 2.96 17.89 -4.11
C GLY A 79 4.18 18.59 -3.51
N ILE A 80 5.25 17.83 -3.41
CA ILE A 80 6.52 18.28 -2.83
C ILE A 80 7.38 18.86 -3.96
N PRO A 81 7.69 20.17 -3.97
CA PRO A 81 8.55 20.76 -4.99
C PRO A 81 10.01 20.37 -4.76
N PHE A 82 10.73 20.12 -5.85
CA PHE A 82 12.18 19.93 -5.81
C PHE A 82 12.82 20.34 -7.14
N GLY A 83 14.09 20.72 -7.07
CA GLY A 83 14.93 20.92 -8.25
C GLY A 83 15.62 19.62 -8.60
N CYS A 84 15.19 18.98 -9.69
CA CYS A 84 15.71 17.70 -10.15
C CYS A 84 17.13 17.86 -10.68
N THR A 85 18.05 17.06 -10.13
CA THR A 85 19.49 17.15 -10.46
C THR A 85 20.04 15.85 -11.06
N ALA A 86 21.21 15.94 -11.69
CA ALA A 86 21.96 14.78 -12.17
C ALA A 86 22.49 13.89 -11.02
N ALA A 87 22.77 14.47 -9.85
CA ALA A 87 23.16 13.70 -8.66
C ALA A 87 21.98 12.85 -8.14
N GLY A 88 20.76 13.29 -8.43
CA GLY A 88 19.52 12.76 -7.91
C GLY A 88 19.16 13.43 -6.59
N ASN A 89 17.86 13.43 -6.31
CA ASN A 89 17.27 14.00 -5.12
C ASN A 89 16.64 12.88 -4.29
N VAL A 90 16.81 12.96 -2.98
CA VAL A 90 16.13 12.08 -2.03
C VAL A 90 15.03 12.86 -1.36
N ILE A 91 13.79 12.44 -1.59
CA ILE A 91 12.59 13.07 -1.04
C ILE A 91 12.01 12.13 -0.01
N THR A 92 11.69 12.65 1.18
CA THR A 92 11.07 11.86 2.24
C THR A 92 9.83 12.54 2.79
N TYR A 93 8.84 11.74 3.15
CA TYR A 93 7.65 12.18 3.88
C TYR A 93 7.17 11.06 4.79
N LYS A 94 6.38 11.39 5.80
CA LYS A 94 5.81 10.42 6.74
C LYS A 94 4.44 9.94 6.27
N ALA A 95 4.18 8.67 6.52
CA ALA A 95 2.86 8.07 6.41
C ALA A 95 2.67 7.15 7.61
N LYS A 96 1.43 6.96 8.03
CA LYS A 96 1.05 5.92 8.97
C LYS A 96 0.51 4.73 8.18
N ILE A 97 0.92 3.52 8.56
CA ILE A 97 0.35 2.30 7.99
C ILE A 97 -1.07 2.15 8.54
N ASP A 98 -2.03 2.06 7.64
CA ASP A 98 -3.44 1.79 7.93
C ASP A 98 -3.81 0.49 7.23
N ASN A 99 -3.53 -0.63 7.88
CA ASN A 99 -3.71 -1.97 7.31
C ASN A 99 -4.33 -2.94 8.32
N PRO A 100 -5.53 -2.63 8.86
CA PRO A 100 -6.21 -3.50 9.81
C PRO A 100 -6.53 -4.87 9.20
N ASP A 101 -6.76 -4.92 7.88
CA ASP A 101 -7.13 -6.13 7.14
C ASP A 101 -5.93 -7.01 6.72
N GLY A 102 -4.69 -6.64 7.02
CA GLY A 102 -3.51 -7.41 6.59
C GLY A 102 -3.34 -7.52 5.06
N LYS A 103 -3.91 -6.56 4.30
CA LYS A 103 -3.75 -6.44 2.84
C LYS A 103 -2.33 -5.97 2.48
N ALA A 104 -2.00 -6.00 1.19
CA ALA A 104 -0.74 -5.40 0.74
C ALA A 104 -0.78 -3.88 0.95
N VAL A 105 0.30 -3.33 1.52
CA VAL A 105 0.49 -1.87 1.65
C VAL A 105 1.37 -1.43 0.49
N THR A 106 0.85 -0.53 -0.34
CA THR A 106 1.53 -0.04 -1.54
C THR A 106 1.58 1.47 -1.56
N VAL A 107 2.59 2.00 -2.23
CA VAL A 107 2.70 3.43 -2.52
C VAL A 107 2.90 3.62 -4.02
N GLY A 108 2.08 4.47 -4.62
CA GLY A 108 2.21 4.92 -6.00
C GLY A 108 2.56 6.39 -6.03
N GLN A 109 3.62 6.74 -6.76
CA GLN A 109 4.12 8.11 -6.85
C GLN A 109 4.18 8.58 -8.30
N ARG A 110 3.99 9.88 -8.47
CA ARG A 110 4.12 10.59 -9.75
C ARG A 110 5.05 11.78 -9.57
N MET A 111 6.04 11.88 -10.45
CA MET A 111 6.79 13.11 -10.66
C MET A 111 6.21 13.85 -11.85
N SER A 112 6.01 15.16 -11.73
CA SER A 112 5.57 16.05 -12.81
C SER A 112 6.54 17.21 -12.98
N ASP A 113 6.92 17.47 -14.23
CA ASP A 113 7.73 18.63 -14.62
C ASP A 113 6.86 19.88 -14.77
N ASP A 114 7.27 20.99 -14.14
CA ASP A 114 6.49 22.22 -14.06
C ASP A 114 6.45 23.01 -15.38
N PHE A 115 7.43 22.82 -16.26
CA PHE A 115 7.59 23.56 -17.52
C PHE A 115 6.91 22.86 -18.68
N PHE A 116 7.13 21.56 -18.82
CA PHE A 116 6.69 20.74 -19.94
C PHE A 116 5.50 19.85 -19.60
N GLY A 117 5.16 19.71 -18.31
CA GLY A 117 4.06 18.86 -17.86
C GLY A 117 4.33 17.37 -18.06
N SER A 118 5.60 16.99 -18.27
CA SER A 118 6.00 15.59 -18.43
C SER A 118 5.79 14.85 -17.12
N LYS A 119 5.31 13.60 -17.21
CA LYS A 119 4.99 12.79 -16.03
C LYS A 119 5.79 11.50 -16.01
N GLN A 120 6.30 11.13 -14.86
CA GLN A 120 6.93 9.83 -14.59
C GLN A 120 6.28 9.20 -13.36
N TYR A 121 6.23 7.86 -13.34
CA TYR A 121 5.51 7.12 -12.32
C TYR A 121 6.37 6.01 -11.74
N SER A 122 6.26 5.82 -10.43
CA SER A 122 6.90 4.72 -9.69
C SER A 122 5.93 4.15 -8.68
N GLY A 123 6.21 2.94 -8.20
CA GLY A 123 5.49 2.38 -7.07
C GLY A 123 6.32 1.34 -6.34
N ALA A 124 5.93 1.06 -5.10
CA ALA A 124 6.55 0.04 -4.27
C ALA A 124 5.50 -0.65 -3.40
N GLU A 125 5.71 -1.95 -3.17
CA GLU A 125 5.04 -2.69 -2.10
C GLU A 125 5.90 -2.58 -0.85
N LEU A 126 5.31 -2.05 0.23
CA LEU A 126 5.98 -1.80 1.51
C LEU A 126 5.79 -2.97 2.47
N ILE A 127 4.59 -3.54 2.47
CA ILE A 127 4.22 -4.73 3.24
C ILE A 127 3.48 -5.67 2.27
N PRO A 128 3.95 -6.90 2.06
CA PRO A 128 3.24 -7.88 1.24
C PRO A 128 1.94 -8.29 1.94
N ALA A 129 0.94 -8.71 1.15
CA ALA A 129 -0.27 -9.29 1.71
C ALA A 129 0.08 -10.51 2.59
N GLN A 130 -0.52 -10.60 3.77
CA GLN A 130 -0.31 -11.76 4.62
C GLN A 130 -1.14 -12.95 4.11
N PRO A 131 -0.52 -14.13 3.92
CA PRO A 131 -1.24 -15.33 3.48
C PRO A 131 -2.19 -15.83 4.57
N LEU A 132 -3.30 -16.43 4.16
CA LEU A 132 -4.27 -17.06 5.06
C LEU A 132 -3.58 -18.18 5.87
N THR A 133 -3.65 -18.11 7.20
CA THR A 133 -3.24 -19.21 8.08
C THR A 133 -4.46 -20.07 8.44
N PRO A 134 -4.42 -21.40 8.24
CA PRO A 134 -5.44 -22.29 8.80
C PRO A 134 -5.48 -22.13 10.32
N ALA A 135 -6.69 -22.08 10.92
CA ALA A 135 -6.82 -22.09 12.37
C ALA A 135 -6.25 -23.41 12.91
N ASP A 136 -5.48 -23.34 13.99
CA ASP A 136 -5.06 -24.54 14.71
C ASP A 136 -6.31 -25.16 15.38
N PRO A 137 -6.69 -26.40 15.06
CA PRO A 137 -7.83 -27.06 15.71
C PRO A 137 -7.67 -27.20 17.24
N GLU A 138 -6.42 -27.16 17.74
CA GLU A 138 -6.10 -27.24 19.16
C GLU A 138 -5.96 -25.86 19.83
N ASP A 139 -5.82 -24.79 19.05
CA ASP A 139 -5.76 -23.40 19.52
C ASP A 139 -6.65 -22.50 18.63
N PRO A 140 -7.97 -22.47 18.89
CA PRO A 140 -8.93 -21.74 18.05
C PRO A 140 -8.92 -20.23 18.30
N GLU A 141 -8.03 -19.71 19.13
CA GLU A 141 -8.03 -18.31 19.57
C GLU A 141 -7.39 -17.39 18.53
N GLY A 142 -8.24 -16.85 17.66
CA GLY A 142 -7.94 -15.71 16.81
C GLY A 142 -8.74 -14.48 17.20
N GLU A 143 -8.13 -13.29 17.13
CA GLU A 143 -8.90 -12.05 17.20
C GLU A 143 -9.66 -11.86 15.88
N ALA A 144 -11.00 -11.95 15.94
CA ALA A 144 -11.86 -11.70 14.79
C ALA A 144 -11.58 -10.30 14.21
N GLY A 145 -11.28 -10.24 12.90
CA GLY A 145 -10.94 -9.00 12.20
C GLY A 145 -9.46 -8.64 12.20
N LYS A 146 -8.59 -9.40 12.89
CA LYS A 146 -7.11 -9.26 12.77
C LYS A 146 -6.45 -10.48 12.18
N ASP A 147 -6.99 -11.64 12.51
CA ASP A 147 -6.49 -12.90 12.02
C ASP A 147 -7.52 -13.58 11.13
N TYR A 148 -7.11 -13.99 9.93
CA TYR A 148 -7.94 -14.78 9.04
C TYR A 148 -7.97 -16.22 9.52
N HIS A 149 -9.09 -16.64 10.11
CA HIS A 149 -9.28 -18.01 10.59
C HIS A 149 -10.40 -18.72 9.84
N TYR A 150 -10.16 -19.97 9.48
CA TYR A 150 -11.22 -20.91 9.12
C TYR A 150 -11.00 -22.21 9.86
N THR A 151 -12.07 -22.81 10.38
CA THR A 151 -12.04 -24.18 10.88
C THR A 151 -12.61 -25.10 9.83
N ARG A 152 -12.10 -26.33 9.77
CA ARG A 152 -12.63 -27.39 8.91
C ARG A 152 -12.83 -28.66 9.73
N THR A 153 -13.74 -29.53 9.32
CA THR A 153 -13.78 -30.90 9.85
C THR A 153 -12.43 -31.57 9.62
N SER A 154 -11.80 -32.02 10.72
CA SER A 154 -10.51 -32.71 10.68
C SER A 154 -10.61 -34.03 9.89
N PRO A 155 -9.63 -34.33 9.02
CA PRO A 155 -9.60 -35.59 8.29
C PRO A 155 -9.39 -36.78 9.25
N ASN A 156 -9.84 -37.96 8.83
CA ASN A 156 -9.46 -39.21 9.48
C ASN A 156 -7.96 -39.51 9.28
N GLU A 157 -7.46 -40.57 9.91
CA GLU A 157 -6.05 -40.99 9.85
C GLU A 157 -5.51 -41.20 8.41
N ASN A 158 -6.40 -41.42 7.44
CA ASN A 158 -6.06 -41.61 6.04
C ASN A 158 -6.13 -40.31 5.20
N GLY A 159 -6.43 -39.17 5.82
CA GLY A 159 -6.53 -37.88 5.14
C GLY A 159 -7.90 -37.57 4.51
N TRP A 160 -8.92 -38.42 4.72
CA TRP A 160 -10.25 -38.29 4.10
C TRP A 160 -11.32 -37.89 5.13
N ASN A 161 -12.39 -37.24 4.67
CA ASN A 161 -13.60 -37.00 5.46
C ASN A 161 -14.70 -37.95 4.97
N ASN A 162 -15.13 -38.86 5.85
CA ASN A 162 -16.18 -39.85 5.55
C ASN A 162 -17.56 -39.42 6.12
N THR A 163 -17.64 -38.18 6.58
CA THR A 163 -18.80 -37.54 7.19
C THR A 163 -19.00 -36.18 6.54
N ASP A 164 -20.11 -35.52 6.86
CA ASP A 164 -20.37 -34.15 6.42
C ASP A 164 -19.17 -33.24 6.75
N VAL A 165 -18.71 -32.52 5.73
CA VAL A 165 -17.59 -31.58 5.82
C VAL A 165 -18.17 -30.21 6.11
N ALA A 166 -17.79 -29.63 7.25
CA ALA A 166 -18.07 -28.25 7.58
C ALA A 166 -16.81 -27.42 7.40
N ILE A 167 -16.97 -26.22 6.84
CA ILE A 167 -15.98 -25.16 6.83
C ILE A 167 -16.67 -23.97 7.48
N THR A 168 -16.12 -23.49 8.58
CA THR A 168 -16.60 -22.26 9.23
C THR A 168 -15.62 -21.15 8.88
N PHE A 169 -16.12 -20.15 8.17
CA PHE A 169 -15.38 -18.94 7.85
C PHE A 169 -15.73 -17.85 8.86
N TYR A 170 -14.74 -17.11 9.35
CA TYR A 170 -14.93 -15.99 10.27
C TYR A 170 -14.70 -14.69 9.50
N PRO A 171 -15.76 -14.10 8.90
CA PRO A 171 -15.61 -13.15 7.82
C PRO A 171 -14.87 -11.85 8.14
N GLY A 172 -14.75 -11.41 9.39
CA GLY A 172 -14.25 -10.06 9.67
C GLY A 172 -14.97 -9.02 8.79
N ASP A 173 -14.21 -8.19 8.08
CA ASP A 173 -14.72 -7.20 7.12
C ASP A 173 -15.03 -7.75 5.71
N PHE A 174 -14.85 -9.06 5.48
CA PHE A 174 -15.13 -9.72 4.21
C PHE A 174 -16.56 -10.27 4.18
N ASN A 175 -17.34 -9.85 3.20
CA ASN A 175 -18.70 -10.39 3.00
C ASN A 175 -18.76 -11.53 1.96
N GLN A 176 -17.61 -12.07 1.52
CA GLN A 176 -17.56 -13.05 0.42
C GLN A 176 -16.58 -14.18 0.73
N PHE A 177 -17.02 -15.42 0.49
CA PHE A 177 -16.22 -16.64 0.57
C PHE A 177 -16.33 -17.38 -0.77
N TYR A 178 -15.21 -17.54 -1.49
CA TYR A 178 -15.19 -18.16 -2.80
C TYR A 178 -14.61 -19.57 -2.74
N ILE A 179 -15.43 -20.58 -3.01
CA ILE A 179 -14.94 -21.91 -3.39
C ILE A 179 -14.82 -21.93 -4.91
N LYS A 180 -13.60 -22.11 -5.43
CA LYS A 180 -13.37 -22.37 -6.86
C LYS A 180 -13.04 -23.84 -7.05
N ASP A 181 -13.87 -24.54 -7.79
CA ASP A 181 -13.50 -25.85 -8.33
C ASP A 181 -12.41 -25.63 -9.41
N PRO A 182 -11.24 -26.29 -9.35
CA PRO A 182 -10.19 -26.14 -10.35
C PRO A 182 -10.64 -26.39 -11.80
N GLU A 183 -11.77 -27.05 -12.03
CA GLU A 183 -12.26 -27.37 -13.38
C GLU A 183 -13.38 -26.47 -13.93
N GLU A 184 -14.17 -25.76 -13.10
CA GLU A 184 -15.40 -25.09 -13.63
C GLU A 184 -15.59 -23.61 -13.30
N GLY A 185 -14.78 -22.98 -12.43
CA GLY A 185 -14.89 -21.52 -12.19
C GLY A 185 -16.26 -21.05 -11.64
N THR A 186 -17.09 -21.97 -11.17
CA THR A 186 -18.43 -21.70 -10.61
C THR A 186 -18.32 -21.21 -9.17
N VAL A 187 -19.09 -20.16 -8.83
CA VAL A 187 -19.20 -19.64 -7.45
C VAL A 187 -20.28 -20.44 -6.72
N HIS A 188 -19.92 -21.13 -5.63
CA HIS A 188 -20.83 -22.04 -4.93
C HIS A 188 -21.61 -21.41 -3.76
N ALA A 189 -21.15 -20.30 -3.20
CA ALA A 189 -21.85 -19.61 -2.13
C ALA A 189 -21.49 -18.12 -2.08
N THR A 190 -22.46 -17.28 -1.76
CA THR A 190 -22.26 -15.88 -1.37
C THR A 190 -22.77 -15.75 0.06
N LEU A 191 -21.94 -15.23 0.98
CA LEU A 191 -22.37 -14.95 2.33
C LEU A 191 -23.14 -13.63 2.32
N THR A 192 -24.46 -13.69 2.47
CA THR A 192 -25.27 -12.49 2.68
C THR A 192 -25.31 -12.21 4.19
N GLY A 193 -24.83 -11.03 4.59
CA GLY A 193 -25.06 -10.49 5.93
C GLY A 193 -26.52 -10.14 6.17
#